data_AF-A0A2V9W567-F1
#
_entry.id   AF-A0A2V9W567-F1
#
_cell.length_a   1.000
_cell.length_b   1.000
_cell.length_c   1.000
_cell.angle_alpha   90.00
_cell.angle_beta   90.00
_cell.angle_gamma   90.00
#
_symmetry.space_group_name_H-M   'P 1'
#
loop_
_entity.id
_entity.type
_entity.pdbx_description
1 polymer ?
#
loop_
_entity_poly.entity_id
_entity_poly.type
_entity_poly.pdbx_seq_one_letter_code
_entity_poly.pdbx_strand_id
1 'polypeptide(L)'
;KLDALIAPTGGPAWVTDLITGDHFGGGSSNAAAVAGYPNINVTAGYMFGLPVGISFFGRAWSEPTLLKLAYGFEQATQARKPPRFLPTAELRP
;
A
#
# COMPACT_ATOMS: atom_id res chain seq x y z
N LYS A 1 -4.80 24.49 1.79
CA LYS A 1 -5.67 23.49 2.48
C LYS A 1 -5.56 22.18 1.69
N LEU A 2 -5.48 21.03 2.35
CA LEU A 2 -5.36 19.70 1.72
C LEU A 2 -6.60 18.85 2.04
N ASP A 3 -6.98 17.95 1.13
CA ASP A 3 -8.13 17.03 1.32
C ASP A 3 -7.71 15.66 1.85
N ALA A 4 -6.51 15.19 1.50
CA ALA A 4 -5.89 13.97 2.01
C ALA A 4 -4.35 14.10 2.04
N LEU A 5 -3.69 13.25 2.81
CA LEU A 5 -2.26 12.98 2.68
C LEU A 5 -2.06 11.66 1.95
N ILE A 6 -0.91 11.49 1.29
CA ILE A 6 -0.54 10.24 0.62
C ILE A 6 0.88 9.83 0.97
N ALA A 7 1.12 8.52 1.06
CA ALA A 7 2.45 7.95 1.20
C ALA A 7 2.49 6.51 0.64
N PRO A 8 3.66 5.97 0.27
CA PRO A 8 3.82 4.54 0.08
C PRO A 8 3.32 3.78 1.31
N THR A 9 2.50 2.74 1.11
CA THR A 9 1.92 1.99 2.24
C THR A 9 2.99 1.24 3.02
N GLY A 10 3.92 0.61 2.30
CA GLY A 10 5.03 -0.17 2.81
C GLY A 10 5.89 -0.71 1.67
N GLY A 11 6.97 -1.41 2.03
CA GLY A 11 7.80 -2.13 1.07
C GLY A 11 7.08 -3.34 0.44
N PRO A 12 7.69 -3.97 -0.58
CA PRO A 12 7.20 -5.25 -1.10
C PRO A 12 7.28 -6.32 -0.02
N ALA A 13 6.53 -7.42 -0.19
CA ALA A 13 6.61 -8.56 0.71
C ALA A 13 8.05 -9.12 0.77
N TRP A 14 8.51 -9.51 1.96
CA TRP A 14 9.80 -10.17 2.15
C TRP A 14 9.62 -11.69 2.27
N VAL A 15 10.72 -12.42 2.09
CA VAL A 15 10.76 -13.87 2.26
C VAL A 15 10.65 -14.20 3.75
N THR A 16 9.89 -15.23 4.10
CA THR A 16 9.88 -15.79 5.46
C THR A 16 11.28 -16.31 5.81
N ASP A 17 11.94 -15.67 6.75
CA ASP A 17 13.26 -16.09 7.27
C ASP A 17 13.15 -16.41 8.76
N LEU A 18 13.39 -17.68 9.11
CA LEU A 18 13.32 -18.18 10.50
C LEU A 18 14.61 -17.91 11.30
N ILE A 19 15.69 -17.50 10.64
CA ILE A 19 16.99 -17.24 11.26
C ILE A 19 17.12 -15.75 11.56
N THR A 20 16.87 -14.89 10.57
CA THR A 20 17.05 -13.43 10.73
C THR A 20 15.74 -12.67 11.02
N GLY A 21 14.58 -13.31 10.85
CA GLY A 21 13.28 -12.73 11.17
C GLY A 21 12.76 -11.74 10.12
N ASP A 22 11.98 -10.77 10.58
CA ASP A 22 11.28 -9.82 9.70
C ASP A 22 12.20 -8.78 9.06
N HIS A 23 12.05 -8.57 7.76
CA HIS A 23 12.79 -7.57 6.99
C HIS A 23 11.92 -6.33 6.76
N PHE A 24 11.48 -5.70 7.85
CA PHE A 24 10.57 -4.57 7.78
C PHE A 24 11.24 -3.32 7.19
N GLY A 25 10.83 -2.93 5.98
CA GLY A 25 11.33 -1.74 5.27
C GLY A 25 10.63 -0.42 5.62
N GLY A 26 9.74 -0.41 6.61
CA GLY A 26 8.92 0.75 6.95
C GLY A 26 7.49 0.65 6.44
N GLY A 27 6.63 1.50 7.00
CA GLY A 27 5.22 1.59 6.64
C GLY A 27 4.58 2.87 7.17
N SER A 28 3.50 3.31 6.52
CA SER A 28 2.87 4.61 6.80
C SER A 28 1.57 4.50 7.61
N SER A 29 1.14 3.29 7.99
CA SER A 29 -0.15 3.04 8.65
C SER A 29 -0.24 3.57 10.09
N ASN A 30 0.89 3.65 10.82
CA ASN A 30 0.90 3.90 12.26
C ASN A 30 0.23 5.23 12.66
N ALA A 31 0.55 6.33 11.96
CA ALA A 31 0.06 7.65 12.32
C ALA A 31 -1.47 7.75 12.31
N ALA A 32 -2.11 7.22 11.26
CA ALA A 32 -3.57 7.23 11.17
C ALA A 32 -4.22 6.25 12.15
N ALA A 33 -3.59 5.10 12.41
CA ALA A 33 -4.08 4.13 13.39
C ALA A 33 -4.11 4.72 14.81
N VAL A 34 -3.02 5.40 15.22
CA VAL A 34 -2.94 6.05 16.53
C VAL A 34 -3.91 7.23 16.64
N ALA A 35 -4.07 8.02 15.58
CA ALA A 35 -4.98 9.16 15.56
C ALA A 35 -6.48 8.78 15.46
N GLY A 36 -6.80 7.52 15.16
CA GLY A 36 -8.18 7.10 14.89
C GLY A 36 -8.74 7.68 13.59
N TYR A 37 -7.88 7.94 12.60
CA TYR A 37 -8.24 8.58 11.33
C TYR A 37 -8.34 7.53 10.20
N PRO A 38 -9.18 7.78 9.18
CA PRO A 38 -9.36 6.82 8.08
C PRO A 38 -8.11 6.76 7.20
N ASN A 39 -7.73 5.53 6.84
CA ASN A 39 -6.64 5.17 5.93
C ASN A 39 -7.17 4.13 4.94
N ILE A 40 -6.95 4.33 3.64
CA ILE A 40 -7.21 3.33 2.60
C ILE A 40 -5.96 3.11 1.76
N ASN A 41 -5.64 1.86 1.49
CA ASN A 41 -4.59 1.49 0.53
C ASN A 41 -5.20 1.03 -0.80
N VAL A 42 -4.49 1.30 -1.90
CA VAL A 42 -4.79 0.78 -3.24
C VAL A 42 -3.49 0.40 -3.93
N THR A 43 -3.56 -0.54 -4.89
CA THR A 43 -2.35 -0.98 -5.63
C THR A 43 -1.84 0.17 -6.50
N ALA A 44 -0.56 0.51 -6.34
CA ALA A 44 0.10 1.56 -7.13
C ALA A 44 1.05 0.98 -8.19
N GLY A 45 1.51 -0.26 -8.01
CA GLY A 45 2.42 -0.90 -8.95
C GLY A 45 3.00 -2.21 -8.42
N TYR A 46 4.13 -2.60 -9.01
CA TYR A 46 4.84 -3.84 -8.69
C TYR A 46 6.35 -3.61 -8.64
N MET A 47 7.02 -4.18 -7.65
CA MET A 47 8.48 -4.29 -7.57
C MET A 47 8.85 -5.78 -7.44
N PHE A 48 9.77 -6.28 -8.27
CA PHE A 48 10.15 -7.71 -8.28
C PHE A 48 8.96 -8.67 -8.47
N GLY A 49 7.94 -8.22 -9.21
CA GLY A 49 6.68 -8.96 -9.39
C GLY A 49 5.74 -8.96 -8.18
N LEU A 50 6.11 -8.30 -7.07
CA LEU A 50 5.30 -8.17 -5.86
C LEU A 50 4.51 -6.86 -5.86
N PRO A 51 3.22 -6.86 -5.47
CA PRO A 51 2.41 -5.66 -5.45
C PRO A 51 2.89 -4.68 -4.40
N VAL A 52 2.89 -3.39 -4.75
CA VAL A 52 3.13 -2.29 -3.80
C VAL A 52 1.99 -1.29 -3.84
N GLY A 53 1.67 -0.76 -2.67
CA GLY A 53 0.51 0.08 -2.44
C GLY A 53 0.85 1.54 -2.15
N ILE A 54 -0.11 2.40 -2.41
CA ILE A 54 -0.15 3.77 -1.92
C ILE A 54 -1.30 3.91 -0.92
N SER A 55 -1.05 4.56 0.20
CA SER A 55 -2.03 4.85 1.24
C SER A 55 -2.49 6.30 1.14
N PHE A 56 -3.81 6.48 1.23
CA PHE A 56 -4.47 7.78 1.38
C PHE A 56 -4.96 7.92 2.82
N PHE A 57 -4.68 9.06 3.43
CA PHE A 57 -5.05 9.38 4.81
C PHE A 57 -6.01 10.56 4.84
N GLY A 58 -7.16 10.35 5.49
CA GLY A 58 -8.16 11.38 5.71
C GLY A 58 -8.12 11.94 7.13
N ARG A 59 -8.93 12.98 7.36
CA ARG A 59 -9.30 13.40 8.72
C ARG A 59 -10.38 12.49 9.27
N ALA A 60 -10.64 12.54 10.58
CA ALA A 60 -11.79 11.84 11.18
C ALA A 60 -13.07 12.08 10.38
N TRP A 61 -13.82 11.00 10.10
CA TRP A 61 -15.13 11.03 9.43
C TRP A 61 -15.13 11.52 7.97
N SER A 62 -13.97 11.48 7.30
CA SER A 62 -13.82 11.92 5.90
C SER A 62 -13.82 10.78 4.88
N GLU A 63 -14.29 9.59 5.26
CA GLU A 63 -14.37 8.38 4.42
C GLU A 63 -15.04 8.65 3.06
N PRO A 64 -16.14 9.42 2.95
CA PRO A 64 -16.74 9.67 1.64
C PRO A 64 -15.81 10.40 0.66
N THR A 65 -14.94 11.28 1.15
CA THR A 65 -13.94 11.95 0.32
C THR A 65 -12.78 11.01 0.03
N LEU A 66 -12.33 10.27 1.04
CA LEU A 66 -11.22 9.34 0.92
C LEU A 66 -11.52 8.22 -0.10
N LEU A 67 -12.73 7.67 -0.07
CA LEU A 67 -13.20 6.66 -1.03
C LEU A 67 -13.23 7.20 -2.46
N LYS A 68 -13.67 8.45 -2.67
CA LYS A 68 -13.66 9.08 -4.01
C LYS A 68 -12.24 9.20 -4.56
N LEU A 69 -11.29 9.63 -3.73
CA LEU A 69 -9.89 9.79 -4.12
C LEU A 69 -9.25 8.44 -4.45
N ALA A 70 -9.42 7.44 -3.58
CA ALA A 70 -8.88 6.10 -3.78
C ALA A 70 -9.49 5.43 -5.02
N TYR A 71 -10.81 5.52 -5.19
CA TYR A 71 -11.50 4.99 -6.37
C TYR A 71 -11.06 5.70 -7.65
N GLY A 72 -10.93 7.03 -7.63
CA GLY A 72 -10.42 7.78 -8.77
C GLY A 72 -9.01 7.34 -9.18
N PHE A 73 -8.13 7.12 -8.20
CA PHE A 73 -6.78 6.59 -8.45
C PHE A 73 -6.81 5.16 -9.02
N GLU A 74 -7.62 4.28 -8.43
CA GLU A 74 -7.77 2.90 -8.92
C GLU A 74 -8.30 2.88 -10.36
N GLN A 75 -9.33 3.67 -10.68
CA GLN A 75 -9.90 3.74 -12.02
C GLN A 75 -8.95 4.37 -13.04
N ALA A 76 -8.16 5.37 -12.66
CA ALA A 76 -7.19 5.99 -13.54
C ALA A 76 -5.99 5.07 -13.87
N THR A 77 -5.57 4.25 -12.90
CA THR A 77 -4.35 3.43 -13.04
C THR A 77 -4.63 2.00 -13.46
N GLN A 78 -5.74 1.41 -13.01
CA GLN A 78 -6.06 -0.01 -13.14
C GLN A 78 -4.84 -0.90 -12.82
N ALA A 79 -4.03 -0.48 -11.84
CA ALA A 79 -2.69 -1.02 -11.64
C ALA A 79 -2.69 -2.48 -11.18
N ARG A 80 -3.77 -2.94 -10.53
CA ARG A 80 -3.89 -4.29 -9.98
C ARG A 80 -3.86 -5.34 -11.10
N LYS A 81 -3.00 -6.33 -10.92
CA LYS A 81 -2.89 -7.54 -11.75
C LYS A 81 -3.18 -8.79 -10.89
N PRO A 82 -3.90 -9.79 -11.41
CA PRO A 82 -4.03 -11.08 -10.74
C PRO A 82 -2.66 -11.71 -10.48
N PRO A 83 -2.49 -12.43 -9.35
CA PRO A 83 -1.26 -13.16 -9.10
C PRO A 83 -1.06 -14.29 -10.11
N ARG A 84 0.19 -14.69 -10.32
CA ARG A 84 0.58 -15.81 -11.17
C ARG A 84 1.33 -16.84 -10.34
N PHE A 85 1.15 -18.12 -10.66
CA PHE A 85 1.96 -19.20 -10.11
C PHE A 85 3.28 -19.26 -10.89
N LEU A 86 4.31 -18.59 -10.37
CA LEU A 86 5.64 -18.61 -10.97
C LEU A 86 6.46 -19.78 -10.41
N PRO A 87 7.31 -20.43 -11.23
CA PRO A 87 8.21 -21.47 -10.75
C PRO A 87 9.18 -20.98 -9.67
N THR A 88 9.59 -19.70 -9.75
CA THR A 88 10.44 -19.04 -8.77
C THR A 88 10.15 -17.54 -8.71
N ALA A 89 10.44 -16.91 -7.59
CA ALA A 89 10.31 -15.46 -7.40
C ALA A 89 11.68 -14.78 -7.63
N GLU A 90 11.74 -13.85 -8.58
CA GLU A 90 12.94 -13.08 -8.88
C GLU A 90 13.02 -11.84 -8.00
N LEU A 91 13.53 -12.03 -6.77
CA LEU A 91 13.60 -10.99 -5.74
C LEU A 91 14.93 -10.22 -5.71
N ARG A 92 15.76 -10.36 -6.76
CA ARG A 92 17.06 -9.68 -6.86
C ARG A 92 16.93 -8.45 -7.78
N PRO A 93 17.50 -7.29 -7.41
CA PRO A 93 17.59 -6.13 -8.28
C PRO A 93 18.48 -6.35 -9.51
#